data_AF-A0A9P4DQU7-F1
#
_entry.id   AF-A0A9P4DQU7-F1
#
_cell.length_a   1.000
_cell.length_b   1.000
_cell.length_c   1.000
_cell.angle_alpha   90.00
_cell.angle_beta   90.00
_cell.angle_gamma   90.00
#
_symmetry.space_group_name_H-M   'P 1'
#
loop_
_entity.id
_entity.type
_entity.pdbx_description
1 polymer ?
#
loop_
_entity_poly.entity_id
_entity_poly.type
_entity_poly.pdbx_seq_one_letter_code
_entity_poly.pdbx_strand_id
1 'polypeptide(L)'
;MMHPMPVLEKSYLWNPAEAAATRILMMTCWKENGMADGEHLFFTHDALKNVTSIFDDRQTRRARYEYAPFGALITAQGDMAQDNRFRFSCEFMDDELGLVYYNYRHLNPLDGRWISRDPIAENGGENLYGFVSNSPYVYNDYQGLWLSRRHRRLTRRPLSTYKFILTVKEKEISLTIKEKLLEVIVEANVDTDSGEMGKTQAYHYCTGLDSKETHQEARDNYIAMLLAESKKFDKKISKEKVSSDECKEALEILGHLNHMWQDYYAHKVELDENKKSVVGKIQGSPDDPQMFPVSFGSMGFKGGHGGFWRIINPFSRVEPGDRADDVDIRRQQAKEYTKTHSDLFLKSWFKKCKCHFYRKEINKHGGNCQ
;
A
#
# COMPACT_ATOMS: atom_id res chain seq x y z
N MET A 1 17.91 -28.94 37.64
CA MET A 1 17.95 -29.23 36.20
C MET A 1 18.79 -28.15 35.56
N MET A 2 19.94 -28.48 34.95
CA MET A 2 20.65 -27.51 34.12
C MET A 2 19.83 -27.31 32.85
N HIS A 3 19.45 -26.07 32.56
CA HIS A 3 18.91 -25.75 31.24
C HIS A 3 20.01 -26.01 30.20
N PRO A 4 19.70 -26.69 29.08
CA PRO A 4 20.67 -26.92 28.03
C PRO A 4 21.19 -25.57 27.51
N MET A 5 22.50 -25.47 27.27
CA MET A 5 23.06 -24.27 26.67
C MET A 5 22.56 -24.12 25.23
N PRO A 6 22.20 -22.91 24.77
CA PRO A 6 21.80 -22.69 23.39
C PRO A 6 22.97 -23.00 22.45
N VAL A 7 22.68 -23.70 21.36
CA VAL A 7 23.65 -24.10 20.34
C VAL A 7 23.29 -23.40 19.02
N LEU A 8 24.29 -22.85 18.33
CA LEU A 8 24.12 -22.31 16.99
C LEU A 8 24.09 -23.46 15.99
N GLU A 9 22.91 -23.76 15.44
CA GLU A 9 22.75 -24.78 14.40
C GLU A 9 22.72 -24.20 12.99
N LYS A 10 22.04 -23.06 12.81
CA LYS A 10 21.82 -22.45 11.49
C LYS A 10 21.93 -20.93 11.57
N SER A 11 22.55 -20.32 10.55
CA SER A 11 22.47 -18.89 10.32
C SER A 11 21.95 -18.60 8.92
N TYR A 12 21.27 -17.47 8.76
CA TYR A 12 20.61 -17.08 7.52
C TYR A 12 21.10 -15.70 7.07
N LEU A 13 21.50 -15.60 5.81
CA LEU A 13 21.79 -14.34 5.15
C LEU A 13 20.55 -13.87 4.40
N TRP A 14 20.00 -12.74 4.82
CA TRP A 14 18.85 -12.11 4.19
C TRP A 14 19.29 -11.07 3.15
N ASN A 15 18.44 -10.78 2.17
CA ASN A 15 18.72 -9.79 1.14
C ASN A 15 18.95 -8.39 1.77
N PRO A 16 20.17 -7.83 1.71
CA PRO A 16 20.49 -6.57 2.37
C PRO A 16 19.96 -5.34 1.61
N ALA A 17 19.46 -5.52 0.37
CA ALA A 17 18.90 -4.43 -0.41
C ALA A 17 17.50 -3.99 0.05
N GLU A 18 16.86 -4.77 0.92
CA GLU A 18 15.53 -4.47 1.47
C GLU A 18 15.64 -4.12 2.95
N ALA A 19 14.91 -3.10 3.38
CA ALA A 19 14.92 -2.63 4.78
C ALA A 19 14.24 -3.62 5.77
N ALA A 20 13.74 -4.75 5.27
CA ALA A 20 13.13 -5.82 6.04
C ALA A 20 13.65 -7.18 5.55
N ALA A 21 13.69 -8.16 6.45
CA ALA A 21 14.09 -9.53 6.15
C ALA A 21 12.99 -10.25 5.36
N THR A 22 12.98 -10.06 4.04
CA THR A 22 11.91 -10.53 3.14
C THR A 22 12.30 -11.70 2.25
N ARG A 23 13.62 -11.91 2.04
CA ARG A 23 14.16 -12.93 1.13
C ARG A 23 15.46 -13.49 1.67
N ILE A 24 15.52 -14.81 1.84
CA ILE A 24 16.75 -15.51 2.25
C ILE A 24 17.62 -15.72 1.03
N LEU A 25 18.91 -15.41 1.12
CA LEU A 25 19.87 -15.66 0.05
C LEU A 25 20.69 -16.92 0.31
N MET A 26 21.04 -17.15 1.58
CA MET A 26 21.90 -18.25 1.98
C MET A 26 21.57 -18.74 3.39
N MET A 27 21.76 -20.02 3.64
CA MET A 27 21.77 -20.65 4.95
C MET A 27 23.13 -21.31 5.19
N THR A 28 23.71 -21.11 6.36
CA THR A 28 24.86 -21.89 6.83
C THR A 28 24.38 -22.84 7.92
N CYS A 29 24.55 -24.14 7.69
CA CYS A 29 24.41 -25.17 8.70
C CYS A 29 25.75 -25.32 9.43
N TRP A 30 25.77 -25.09 10.74
CA TRP A 30 26.98 -25.12 11.56
C TRP A 30 27.25 -26.51 12.12
N LYS A 31 28.53 -26.82 12.38
CA LYS A 31 28.98 -28.02 13.10
C LYS A 31 29.59 -27.63 14.44
N GLU A 32 29.87 -28.63 15.27
CA GLU A 32 30.60 -28.48 16.54
C GLU A 32 30.02 -27.36 17.42
N ASN A 33 28.69 -27.38 17.58
CA ASN A 33 27.94 -26.37 18.33
C ASN A 33 28.14 -24.91 17.89
N GLY A 34 28.41 -24.67 16.60
CA GLY A 34 28.65 -23.33 16.05
C GLY A 34 30.11 -22.94 15.95
N MET A 35 31.05 -23.84 16.27
CA MET A 35 32.49 -23.54 16.25
C MET A 35 33.15 -23.79 14.89
N ALA A 36 32.47 -24.46 13.95
CA ALA A 36 32.99 -24.73 12.62
C ALA A 36 31.92 -24.57 11.54
N ASP A 37 32.32 -24.02 10.40
CA ASP A 37 31.49 -23.98 9.20
C ASP A 37 31.15 -25.41 8.76
N GLY A 38 29.86 -25.67 8.56
CA GLY A 38 29.38 -26.95 8.06
C GLY A 38 29.10 -26.88 6.57
N GLU A 39 27.85 -26.62 6.22
CA GLU A 39 27.36 -26.62 4.84
C GLU A 39 26.74 -25.26 4.52
N HIS A 40 27.04 -24.74 3.33
CA HIS A 40 26.42 -23.52 2.81
C HIS A 40 25.40 -23.90 1.73
N LEU A 41 24.20 -23.35 1.89
CA LEU A 41 23.07 -23.60 1.02
C LEU A 41 22.55 -22.28 0.45
N PHE A 42 22.45 -22.20 -0.86
CA PHE A 42 22.10 -21.00 -1.62
C PHE A 42 20.69 -21.11 -2.17
N PHE A 43 19.87 -20.08 -1.96
CA PHE A 43 18.45 -20.08 -2.27
C PHE A 43 18.18 -19.39 -3.60
N THR A 44 17.35 -20.00 -4.44
CA THR A 44 16.80 -19.36 -5.64
C THR A 44 15.32 -19.08 -5.46
N HIS A 45 14.83 -18.06 -6.15
CA HIS A 45 13.48 -17.54 -5.98
C HIS A 45 12.78 -17.31 -7.31
N ASP A 46 11.46 -17.32 -7.31
CA ASP A 46 10.66 -16.75 -8.39
C ASP A 46 10.49 -15.22 -8.23
N ALA A 47 9.77 -14.61 -9.17
CA ALA A 47 9.47 -13.17 -9.15
C ALA A 47 8.64 -12.74 -7.92
N LEU A 48 7.96 -13.69 -7.27
CA LEU A 48 7.10 -13.49 -6.11
C LEU A 48 7.80 -13.89 -4.80
N LYS A 49 9.13 -13.95 -4.79
CA LYS A 49 9.98 -14.33 -3.65
C LYS A 49 9.71 -15.75 -3.10
N ASN A 50 9.02 -16.64 -3.80
CA ASN A 50 8.89 -18.02 -3.34
C ASN A 50 10.22 -18.76 -3.53
N VAL A 51 10.66 -19.53 -2.53
CA VAL A 51 11.87 -20.36 -2.66
C VAL A 51 11.61 -21.48 -3.66
N THR A 52 12.28 -21.48 -4.80
CA THR A 52 12.08 -22.46 -5.87
C THR A 52 13.08 -23.61 -5.82
N SER A 53 14.31 -23.35 -5.41
CA SER A 53 15.35 -24.37 -5.28
C SER A 53 16.42 -23.95 -4.26
N ILE A 54 17.14 -24.95 -3.76
CA ILE A 54 18.30 -24.77 -2.87
C ILE A 54 19.47 -25.54 -3.47
N PHE A 55 20.65 -24.93 -3.50
CA PHE A 55 21.88 -25.52 -4.01
C PHE A 55 22.99 -25.50 -2.96
N ASP A 56 23.89 -26.47 -2.99
CA ASP A 56 25.12 -26.43 -2.18
C ASP A 56 26.28 -25.72 -2.90
N ASP A 57 27.43 -25.65 -2.23
CA ASP A 57 28.70 -25.09 -2.72
C ASP A 57 29.22 -25.76 -4.00
N ARG A 58 28.79 -27.00 -4.26
CA ARG A 58 29.12 -27.77 -5.46
C ARG A 58 28.09 -27.63 -6.56
N GLN A 59 27.14 -26.69 -6.43
CA GLN A 59 26.04 -26.46 -7.37
C GLN A 59 25.12 -27.67 -7.53
N THR A 60 25.10 -28.58 -6.57
CA THR A 60 24.15 -29.69 -6.55
C THR A 60 22.83 -29.20 -6.00
N ARG A 61 21.72 -29.50 -6.67
CA ARG A 61 20.38 -29.10 -6.21
C ARG A 61 19.94 -30.00 -5.05
N ARG A 62 19.77 -29.39 -3.88
CA ARG A 62 19.40 -30.02 -2.61
C ARG A 62 17.92 -29.91 -2.28
N ALA A 63 17.24 -28.91 -2.83
CA ALA A 63 15.79 -28.82 -2.78
C ALA A 63 15.22 -28.27 -4.09
N ARG A 64 14.00 -28.70 -4.43
CA ARG A 64 13.15 -28.12 -5.48
C ARG A 64 11.72 -28.03 -4.95
N TYR A 65 11.11 -26.88 -5.12
CA TYR A 65 9.72 -26.63 -4.73
C TYR A 65 8.90 -26.13 -5.92
N GLU A 66 7.64 -26.55 -5.97
CA GLU A 66 6.60 -25.97 -6.82
C GLU A 66 5.38 -25.70 -5.96
N TYR A 67 4.73 -24.57 -6.16
CA TYR A 67 3.60 -24.12 -5.34
C TYR A 67 2.36 -23.92 -6.20
N ALA A 68 1.20 -24.22 -5.62
CA ALA A 68 -0.08 -23.69 -6.07
C ALA A 68 -0.13 -22.17 -5.79
N PRO A 69 -1.06 -21.42 -6.41
CA PRO A 69 -1.09 -19.95 -6.31
C PRO A 69 -1.14 -19.39 -4.88
N PHE A 70 -1.71 -20.12 -3.93
CA PHE A 70 -1.86 -19.72 -2.53
C PHE A 70 -0.82 -20.33 -1.58
N GLY A 71 0.17 -21.05 -2.13
CA GLY A 71 1.31 -21.56 -1.39
C GLY A 71 1.27 -23.03 -1.02
N ALA A 72 0.21 -23.77 -1.38
CA ALA A 72 0.20 -25.22 -1.22
C ALA A 72 1.33 -25.86 -2.04
N LEU A 73 2.09 -26.78 -1.45
CA LEU A 73 3.17 -27.46 -2.17
C LEU A 73 2.59 -28.46 -3.18
N ILE A 74 2.95 -28.29 -4.45
CA ILE A 74 2.70 -29.26 -5.52
C ILE A 74 3.84 -30.27 -5.57
N THR A 75 5.08 -29.78 -5.46
CA THR A 75 6.29 -30.60 -5.48
C THR A 75 7.24 -30.14 -4.37
N ALA A 76 7.83 -31.11 -3.67
CA ALA A 76 8.95 -30.92 -2.76
C ALA A 76 9.93 -32.09 -2.95
N GLN A 77 11.11 -31.82 -3.51
CA GLN A 77 12.10 -32.85 -3.88
C GLN A 77 13.49 -32.50 -3.38
N GLY A 78 14.26 -33.50 -2.98
CA GLY A 78 15.62 -33.35 -2.45
C GLY A 78 15.69 -33.51 -0.93
N ASP A 79 16.88 -33.73 -0.42
CA ASP A 79 17.14 -33.95 1.01
C ASP A 79 16.83 -32.71 1.85
N MET A 80 17.13 -31.52 1.32
CA MET A 80 16.83 -30.25 1.99
C MET A 80 15.38 -29.80 1.84
N ALA A 81 14.52 -30.55 1.13
CA ALA A 81 13.14 -30.15 0.88
C ALA A 81 12.28 -30.10 2.14
N GLN A 82 12.52 -31.02 3.08
CA GLN A 82 11.77 -31.08 4.35
C GLN A 82 12.47 -30.28 5.46
N ASP A 83 13.80 -30.30 5.50
CA ASP A 83 14.60 -29.63 6.53
C ASP A 83 14.58 -28.09 6.43
N ASN A 84 14.35 -27.56 5.23
CA ASN A 84 14.20 -26.13 5.04
C ASN A 84 12.78 -25.70 5.43
N ARG A 85 12.71 -24.78 6.39
CA ARG A 85 11.46 -24.20 6.88
C ARG A 85 11.04 -22.94 6.14
N PHE A 86 11.89 -22.31 5.32
CA PHE A 86 11.51 -21.09 4.59
C PHE A 86 11.14 -21.39 3.14
N ARG A 87 9.86 -21.29 2.80
CA ARG A 87 9.33 -21.82 1.53
C ARG A 87 8.52 -20.77 0.76
N PHE A 88 7.20 -20.89 0.80
CA PHE A 88 6.28 -19.95 0.14
C PHE A 88 6.48 -18.53 0.71
N SER A 89 6.56 -17.54 -0.17
CA SER A 89 6.84 -16.14 0.16
C SER A 89 8.12 -15.90 1.00
N CYS A 90 9.08 -16.84 1.02
CA CYS A 90 10.21 -16.82 1.97
C CYS A 90 9.79 -16.79 3.45
N GLU A 91 8.56 -17.17 3.77
CA GLU A 91 8.06 -17.20 5.14
C GLU A 91 8.25 -18.59 5.75
N PHE A 92 8.18 -18.64 7.08
CA PHE A 92 8.36 -19.88 7.83
C PHE A 92 7.14 -20.80 7.65
N MET A 93 7.39 -21.99 7.13
CA MET A 93 6.44 -23.09 7.01
C MET A 93 6.54 -23.95 8.26
N ASP A 94 5.44 -23.99 9.02
CA ASP A 94 5.24 -24.94 10.10
C ASP A 94 4.62 -26.21 9.51
N ASP A 95 5.44 -27.25 9.34
CA ASP A 95 5.00 -28.52 8.76
C ASP A 95 4.10 -29.33 9.70
N GLU A 96 4.16 -29.09 11.02
CA GLU A 96 3.28 -29.79 11.99
C GLU A 96 1.86 -29.25 11.91
N LEU A 97 1.72 -27.93 11.76
CA LEU A 97 0.43 -27.28 11.61
C LEU A 97 -0.05 -27.21 10.15
N GLY A 98 0.86 -27.37 9.19
CA GLY A 98 0.58 -27.15 7.77
C GLY A 98 0.33 -25.68 7.42
N LEU A 99 0.88 -24.74 8.20
CA LEU A 99 0.59 -23.30 8.11
C LEU A 99 1.84 -22.49 7.78
N VAL A 100 1.66 -21.35 7.10
CA VAL A 100 2.74 -20.41 6.81
C VAL A 100 2.64 -19.21 7.75
N TYR A 101 3.70 -18.93 8.51
CA TYR A 101 3.74 -17.86 9.50
C TYR A 101 4.24 -16.54 8.90
N TYR A 102 3.39 -15.52 8.90
CA TYR A 102 3.70 -14.16 8.43
C TYR A 102 3.78 -13.17 9.59
N ASN A 103 4.44 -13.49 10.71
CA ASN A 103 4.55 -12.64 11.90
C ASN A 103 3.22 -12.44 12.68
N TYR A 104 2.25 -11.73 12.12
CA TYR A 104 1.01 -11.40 12.85
C TYR A 104 -0.10 -12.42 12.62
N ARG A 105 -0.03 -13.20 11.53
CA ARG A 105 -1.03 -14.20 11.18
C ARG A 105 -0.40 -15.46 10.58
N HIS A 106 -1.15 -16.55 10.67
CA HIS A 106 -0.84 -17.81 10.01
C HIS A 106 -1.78 -18.00 8.81
N LEU A 107 -1.18 -18.20 7.64
CA LEU A 107 -1.89 -18.51 6.40
C LEU A 107 -2.09 -20.02 6.32
N ASN A 108 -3.30 -20.46 6.01
CA ASN A 108 -3.53 -21.82 5.54
C ASN A 108 -3.30 -21.85 4.02
N PRO A 109 -2.19 -22.47 3.53
CA PRO A 109 -1.86 -22.49 2.12
C PRO A 109 -2.81 -23.39 1.29
N LEU A 110 -3.51 -24.33 1.92
CA LEU A 110 -4.49 -25.20 1.26
C LEU A 110 -5.80 -24.46 0.98
N ASP A 111 -6.27 -23.68 1.96
CA ASP A 111 -7.50 -22.89 1.83
C ASP A 111 -7.28 -21.52 1.17
N GLY A 112 -6.02 -21.04 1.15
CA GLY A 112 -5.65 -19.71 0.67
C GLY A 112 -6.18 -18.56 1.53
N ARG A 113 -6.32 -18.78 2.84
CA ARG A 113 -6.94 -17.82 3.78
C ARG A 113 -6.20 -17.78 5.12
N TRP A 114 -6.30 -16.65 5.80
CA TRP A 114 -5.82 -16.53 7.17
C TRP A 114 -6.70 -17.34 8.11
N ILE A 115 -6.09 -18.02 9.09
CA ILE A 115 -6.85 -18.76 10.13
C ILE A 115 -7.38 -17.85 11.25
N SER A 116 -6.95 -16.58 11.27
CA SER A 116 -7.31 -15.57 12.27
C SER A 116 -7.79 -14.29 11.60
N ARG A 117 -8.61 -13.52 12.32
CA ARG A 117 -9.09 -12.20 11.87
C ARG A 117 -7.92 -11.22 11.72
N ASP A 118 -8.01 -10.34 10.73
CA ASP A 118 -7.03 -9.28 10.50
C ASP A 118 -6.92 -8.32 11.72
N PRO A 119 -5.73 -8.18 12.35
CA PRO A 119 -5.52 -7.24 13.45
C PRO A 119 -5.76 -5.77 13.07
N ILE A 120 -5.60 -5.42 11.80
CA ILE A 120 -5.91 -4.05 11.31
C ILE A 120 -7.38 -3.91 10.89
N ALA A 121 -8.21 -4.92 11.14
CA ALA A 121 -9.64 -4.95 10.86
C ALA A 121 -9.94 -4.59 9.39
N GLU A 122 -10.98 -3.79 9.13
CA GLU A 122 -11.46 -3.45 7.79
C GLU A 122 -10.43 -2.63 6.98
N ASN A 123 -9.33 -2.18 7.59
CA ASN A 123 -8.20 -1.59 6.88
C ASN A 123 -7.49 -2.60 5.95
N GLY A 124 -7.59 -3.90 6.26
CA GLY A 124 -7.14 -5.01 5.41
C GLY A 124 -8.15 -5.44 4.36
N GLY A 125 -9.36 -4.85 4.37
CA GLY A 125 -10.49 -5.21 3.52
C GLY A 125 -11.67 -5.75 4.33
N GLU A 126 -12.85 -5.79 3.71
CA GLU A 126 -14.10 -6.24 4.36
C GLU A 126 -14.04 -7.71 4.83
N ASN A 127 -13.33 -8.56 4.08
CA ASN A 127 -13.09 -9.95 4.48
C ASN A 127 -11.82 -10.03 5.34
N LEU A 128 -12.01 -10.06 6.66
CA LEU A 128 -10.92 -10.10 7.65
C LEU A 128 -10.07 -11.38 7.61
N TYR A 129 -10.43 -12.37 6.79
CA TYR A 129 -9.67 -13.60 6.60
C TYR A 129 -9.09 -13.74 5.18
N GLY A 130 -9.29 -12.73 4.31
CA GLY A 130 -8.84 -12.77 2.93
C GLY A 130 -7.32 -12.64 2.80
N PHE A 131 -6.72 -13.42 1.91
CA PHE A 131 -5.30 -13.31 1.58
C PHE A 131 -5.11 -12.46 0.32
N VAL A 132 -4.48 -11.28 0.46
CA VAL A 132 -4.05 -10.40 -0.64
C VAL A 132 -5.07 -10.19 -1.77
N SER A 133 -6.35 -9.98 -1.42
CA SER A 133 -7.47 -9.86 -2.36
C SER A 133 -7.60 -11.02 -3.36
N ASN A 134 -7.20 -12.23 -2.97
CA ASN A 134 -7.15 -13.43 -3.82
C ASN A 134 -6.28 -13.28 -5.09
N SER A 135 -5.34 -12.32 -5.09
CA SER A 135 -4.40 -12.09 -6.19
C SER A 135 -2.93 -12.23 -5.73
N PRO A 136 -2.53 -13.41 -5.21
CA PRO A 136 -1.17 -13.64 -4.71
C PRO A 136 -0.09 -13.60 -5.79
N TYR A 137 -0.49 -13.64 -7.07
CA TYR A 137 0.42 -13.45 -8.21
C TYR A 137 0.75 -11.97 -8.50
N VAL A 138 0.06 -11.02 -7.86
CA VAL A 138 0.29 -9.56 -8.01
C VAL A 138 0.76 -8.94 -6.70
N TYR A 139 0.17 -9.38 -5.59
CA TYR A 139 0.30 -8.73 -4.30
C TYR A 139 0.98 -9.64 -3.28
N ASN A 140 1.85 -9.02 -2.48
CA ASN A 140 2.52 -9.68 -1.37
C ASN A 140 2.00 -9.10 -0.04
N ASP A 141 1.74 -9.98 0.92
CA ASP A 141 1.63 -9.60 2.33
C ASP A 141 3.00 -9.81 2.98
N TYR A 142 3.57 -8.77 3.59
CA TYR A 142 4.90 -8.87 4.22
C TYR A 142 4.84 -9.26 5.69
N GLN A 143 3.70 -9.05 6.33
CA GLN A 143 3.57 -9.16 7.79
C GLN A 143 2.22 -9.80 8.19
N GLY A 144 1.47 -10.37 7.25
CA GLY A 144 0.10 -10.74 7.53
C GLY A 144 -0.75 -9.53 7.89
N LEU A 145 -0.44 -8.34 7.36
CA LEU A 145 -1.16 -7.07 7.61
C LEU A 145 -1.35 -6.31 6.29
N TRP A 146 -1.75 -7.02 5.23
CA TRP A 146 -2.00 -6.43 3.93
C TRP A 146 -3.13 -5.39 4.01
N LEU A 147 -2.79 -4.10 3.95
CA LEU A 147 -3.77 -3.02 3.81
C LEU A 147 -4.38 -3.03 2.39
N SER A 148 -5.70 -3.00 2.29
CA SER A 148 -6.44 -3.10 1.02
C SER A 148 -6.61 -1.78 0.26
N ARG A 149 -6.06 -0.66 0.76
CA ARG A 149 -6.32 0.68 0.21
C ARG A 149 -5.04 1.36 -0.27
N ARG A 150 -4.85 1.41 -1.59
CA ARG A 150 -3.64 1.96 -2.25
C ARG A 150 -3.46 3.46 -1.93
N HIS A 151 -4.54 4.24 -2.02
CA HIS A 151 -4.54 5.69 -1.77
C HIS A 151 -4.12 6.03 -0.33
N ARG A 152 -4.68 5.35 0.67
CA ARG A 152 -4.24 5.48 2.08
C ARG A 152 -2.73 5.34 2.25
N ARG A 153 -2.11 4.34 1.62
CA ARG A 153 -0.64 4.16 1.68
C ARG A 153 0.10 5.30 0.98
N LEU A 154 -0.43 5.77 -0.14
CA LEU A 154 0.12 6.89 -0.90
C LEU A 154 -0.05 8.24 -0.22
N THR A 155 -1.01 8.43 0.71
CA THR A 155 -1.07 9.62 1.60
C THR A 155 -0.19 9.47 2.82
N ARG A 156 -0.29 8.31 3.50
CA ARG A 156 0.38 8.11 4.78
C ARG A 156 1.89 8.20 4.62
N ARG A 157 2.46 7.50 3.64
CA ARG A 157 3.91 7.46 3.39
C ARG A 157 4.51 8.85 3.19
N PRO A 158 4.03 9.71 2.27
CA PRO A 158 4.66 10.98 2.06
C PRO A 158 4.56 11.90 3.27
N LEU A 159 3.43 11.88 3.98
CA LEU A 159 3.25 12.73 5.15
C LEU A 159 4.09 12.23 6.36
N SER A 160 4.16 10.92 6.61
CA SER A 160 4.97 10.39 7.72
C SER A 160 6.47 10.33 7.41
N THR A 161 6.85 9.78 6.25
CA THR A 161 8.23 9.43 5.91
C THR A 161 9.00 10.62 5.36
N TYR A 162 8.36 11.45 4.53
CA TYR A 162 8.99 12.71 4.11
C TYR A 162 8.80 13.84 5.12
N LYS A 163 8.35 13.49 6.33
CA LYS A 163 8.22 14.33 7.53
C LYS A 163 7.70 15.72 7.18
N PHE A 164 6.38 15.87 6.99
CA PHE A 164 5.83 17.23 6.90
C PHE A 164 6.18 17.98 8.21
N ILE A 165 6.82 19.13 8.05
CA ILE A 165 7.36 19.88 9.19
C ILE A 165 6.37 20.98 9.53
N LEU A 166 5.72 20.83 10.68
CA LEU A 166 4.91 21.89 11.27
C LEU A 166 5.74 22.59 12.35
N THR A 167 5.95 23.89 12.17
CA THR A 167 6.69 24.74 13.11
C THR A 167 5.81 25.85 13.70
N VAL A 168 6.05 26.16 14.96
CA VAL A 168 5.53 27.35 15.66
C VAL A 168 6.71 28.11 16.20
N LYS A 169 6.91 29.37 15.76
CA LYS A 169 8.06 30.20 16.16
C LYS A 169 9.38 29.42 16.04
N GLU A 170 9.62 28.84 14.86
CA GLU A 170 10.84 28.07 14.54
C GLU A 170 11.03 26.77 15.35
N LYS A 171 10.06 26.39 16.19
CA LYS A 171 10.08 25.12 16.93
C LYS A 171 9.14 24.10 16.30
N GLU A 172 9.66 22.92 16.01
CA GLU A 172 8.90 21.80 15.52
C GLU A 172 7.91 21.31 16.59
N ILE A 173 6.66 21.05 16.20
CA ILE A 173 5.67 20.47 17.11
C ILE A 173 5.94 18.98 17.36
N SER A 174 5.37 18.45 18.45
CA SER A 174 5.56 17.05 18.85
C SER A 174 5.12 16.06 17.77
N LEU A 175 5.70 14.85 17.82
CA LEU A 175 5.33 13.74 16.95
C LEU A 175 3.84 13.37 17.13
N THR A 176 3.35 13.39 18.36
CA THR A 176 1.96 13.03 18.70
C THR A 176 0.93 13.90 17.98
N ILE A 177 1.18 15.21 17.86
CA ILE A 177 0.26 16.10 17.11
C ILE A 177 0.24 15.71 15.64
N LYS A 178 1.40 15.44 15.05
CA LYS A 178 1.51 15.08 13.63
C LYS A 178 0.83 13.76 13.34
N GLU A 179 0.97 12.77 14.23
CA GLU A 179 0.31 11.47 14.10
C GLU A 179 -1.22 11.61 14.11
N LYS A 180 -1.77 12.44 15.01
CA LYS A 180 -3.22 12.70 15.06
C LYS A 180 -3.73 13.42 13.82
N LEU A 181 -3.01 14.43 13.33
CA LEU A 181 -3.37 15.11 12.08
C LEU A 181 -3.32 14.14 10.89
N LEU A 182 -2.26 13.34 10.83
CA LEU A 182 -2.08 12.33 9.80
C LEU A 182 -3.23 11.32 9.81
N GLU A 183 -3.68 10.88 10.99
CA GLU A 183 -4.78 9.94 11.14
C GLU A 183 -6.08 10.49 10.54
N VAL A 184 -6.47 11.72 10.89
CA VAL A 184 -7.70 12.36 10.35
C VAL A 184 -7.65 12.45 8.82
N ILE A 185 -6.53 12.92 8.27
CA ILE A 185 -6.38 13.10 6.81
C ILE A 185 -6.41 11.75 6.09
N VAL A 186 -5.72 10.76 6.65
CA VAL A 186 -5.62 9.42 6.07
C VAL A 186 -6.95 8.68 6.14
N GLU A 187 -7.74 8.89 7.20
CA GLU A 187 -9.04 8.26 7.35
C GLU A 187 -10.09 8.90 6.44
N ALA A 188 -10.06 10.22 6.26
CA ALA A 188 -10.94 10.87 5.29
C ALA A 188 -10.67 10.44 3.83
N ASN A 189 -9.40 10.16 3.50
CA ASN A 189 -9.06 9.55 2.20
C ASN A 189 -9.75 8.17 2.04
N VAL A 190 -9.75 7.34 3.10
CA VAL A 190 -10.38 6.01 3.09
C VAL A 190 -11.87 6.04 2.75
N ASP A 191 -12.62 6.97 3.33
CA ASP A 191 -14.05 7.11 3.08
C ASP A 191 -14.35 7.54 1.64
N THR A 192 -13.36 8.03 0.89
CA THR A 192 -13.55 8.39 -0.52
C THR A 192 -13.59 7.16 -1.44
N ASP A 193 -12.91 6.06 -1.07
CA ASP A 193 -12.95 4.78 -1.78
C ASP A 193 -14.09 3.84 -1.31
N SER A 194 -14.90 4.25 -0.33
CA SER A 194 -15.95 3.42 0.26
C SER A 194 -17.16 4.24 0.73
N GLY A 195 -18.19 3.60 1.28
CA GLY A 195 -19.36 4.33 1.81
C GLY A 195 -20.15 5.13 0.77
N GLU A 196 -20.72 6.26 1.18
CA GLU A 196 -21.53 7.16 0.33
C GLU A 196 -20.65 7.98 -0.64
N MET A 197 -19.45 8.38 -0.23
CA MET A 197 -18.53 9.13 -1.09
C MET A 197 -17.88 8.26 -2.15
N GLY A 198 -17.57 6.98 -1.89
CA GLY A 198 -17.14 6.03 -2.91
C GLY A 198 -18.21 5.66 -3.93
N LYS A 199 -19.49 5.94 -3.66
CA LYS A 199 -20.56 5.90 -4.67
C LYS A 199 -20.60 7.17 -5.53
N THR A 200 -19.99 8.24 -5.06
CA THR A 200 -19.97 9.54 -5.72
C THR A 200 -18.78 9.60 -6.68
N GLN A 201 -19.04 9.36 -7.97
CA GLN A 201 -18.00 9.36 -9.01
C GLN A 201 -17.17 10.64 -9.08
N ALA A 202 -17.69 11.76 -8.58
CA ALA A 202 -17.05 13.07 -8.68
C ALA A 202 -15.67 13.18 -7.98
N TYR A 203 -15.39 12.34 -6.97
CA TYR A 203 -14.10 12.34 -6.28
C TYR A 203 -13.06 11.41 -6.90
N HIS A 204 -13.40 10.76 -8.01
CA HIS A 204 -12.46 9.95 -8.77
C HIS A 204 -12.05 10.71 -10.02
N TYR A 205 -10.89 10.37 -10.58
CA TYR A 205 -10.44 10.75 -11.91
C TYR A 205 -11.25 10.00 -12.98
N CYS A 206 -12.57 10.07 -12.83
CA CYS A 206 -13.60 9.42 -13.61
C CYS A 206 -14.94 10.09 -13.31
N THR A 207 -15.35 11.03 -14.15
CA THR A 207 -16.76 11.38 -14.26
C THR A 207 -17.40 10.61 -15.41
N GLY A 208 -18.54 9.95 -15.14
CA GLY A 208 -19.63 9.76 -16.09
C GLY A 208 -19.41 8.92 -17.36
N LEU A 209 -18.58 7.88 -17.33
CA LEU A 209 -18.45 6.95 -18.47
C LEU A 209 -19.70 6.08 -18.77
N ASP A 210 -20.83 6.35 -18.09
CA ASP A 210 -22.13 5.77 -18.40
C ASP A 210 -23.04 6.70 -19.25
N SER A 211 -22.64 7.95 -19.55
CA SER A 211 -23.53 8.89 -20.25
C SER A 211 -22.82 9.88 -21.17
N LYS A 212 -22.63 9.57 -22.47
CA LYS A 212 -22.31 10.52 -23.57
C LYS A 212 -21.15 11.53 -23.36
N GLU A 213 -20.45 11.50 -22.25
CA GLU A 213 -19.42 12.45 -21.83
C GLU A 213 -18.13 12.17 -22.59
N THR A 214 -17.54 13.22 -23.15
CA THR A 214 -16.26 13.17 -23.84
C THR A 214 -15.12 13.13 -22.84
N HIS A 215 -13.96 12.62 -23.27
CA HIS A 215 -12.74 12.65 -22.45
C HIS A 215 -12.27 14.07 -22.07
N GLN A 216 -12.65 15.08 -22.85
CA GLN A 216 -12.36 16.47 -22.51
C GLN A 216 -13.24 16.92 -21.36
N GLU A 217 -14.56 16.69 -21.47
CA GLU A 217 -15.52 17.03 -20.42
C GLU A 217 -15.16 16.32 -19.10
N ALA A 218 -14.72 15.06 -19.15
CA ALA A 218 -14.32 14.35 -17.93
C ALA A 218 -13.08 14.94 -17.25
N ARG A 219 -12.11 15.43 -18.03
CA ARG A 219 -10.94 16.14 -17.50
C ARG A 219 -11.34 17.49 -16.92
N ASP A 220 -12.18 18.24 -17.63
CA ASP A 220 -12.66 19.54 -17.19
C ASP A 220 -13.48 19.42 -15.90
N ASN A 221 -14.32 18.39 -15.79
CA ASN A 221 -15.11 18.09 -14.60
C ASN A 221 -14.23 17.70 -13.41
N TYR A 222 -13.19 16.89 -13.62
CA TYR A 222 -12.22 16.57 -12.59
C TYR A 222 -11.49 17.82 -12.08
N ILE A 223 -10.99 18.67 -12.99
CA ILE A 223 -10.34 19.94 -12.62
C ILE A 223 -11.33 20.85 -11.88
N ALA A 224 -12.58 20.95 -12.36
CA ALA A 224 -13.62 21.73 -11.71
C ALA A 224 -13.90 21.23 -10.29
N MET A 225 -13.92 19.91 -10.08
CA MET A 225 -14.09 19.32 -8.76
C MET A 225 -12.90 19.57 -7.84
N LEU A 226 -11.66 19.40 -8.33
CA LEU A 226 -10.45 19.75 -7.58
C LEU A 226 -10.49 21.21 -7.11
N LEU A 227 -10.85 22.13 -8.00
CA LEU A 227 -11.00 23.54 -7.67
C LEU A 227 -12.16 23.79 -6.69
N ALA A 228 -13.26 23.06 -6.81
CA ALA A 228 -14.40 23.18 -5.90
C ALA A 228 -14.04 22.70 -4.48
N GLU A 229 -13.39 21.55 -4.35
CA GLU A 229 -12.91 21.02 -3.07
C GLU A 229 -11.84 21.91 -2.43
N SER A 230 -10.88 22.39 -3.24
CA SER A 230 -9.88 23.37 -2.78
C SER A 230 -10.55 24.65 -2.25
N LYS A 231 -11.55 25.18 -2.95
CA LYS A 231 -12.34 26.33 -2.48
C LYS A 231 -13.14 26.02 -1.22
N LYS A 232 -13.67 24.80 -1.06
CA LYS A 232 -14.36 24.39 0.18
C LYS A 232 -13.39 24.43 1.35
N PHE A 233 -12.17 23.92 1.19
CA PHE A 233 -11.12 24.01 2.21
C PHE A 233 -10.85 25.46 2.59
N ASP A 234 -10.54 26.31 1.61
CA ASP A 234 -10.22 27.72 1.85
C ASP A 234 -11.38 28.46 2.53
N LYS A 235 -12.62 28.18 2.13
CA LYS A 235 -13.82 28.74 2.76
C LYS A 235 -13.95 28.36 4.23
N LYS A 236 -13.53 27.16 4.63
CA LYS A 236 -13.55 26.73 6.04
C LYS A 236 -12.54 27.52 6.87
N ILE A 237 -11.32 27.70 6.35
CA ILE A 237 -10.22 28.30 7.11
C ILE A 237 -10.09 29.84 6.96
N SER A 238 -10.75 30.45 5.97
CA SER A 238 -10.71 31.89 5.71
C SER A 238 -11.57 32.72 6.67
N LYS A 239 -12.45 32.09 7.44
CA LYS A 239 -13.31 32.78 8.41
C LYS A 239 -12.47 33.53 9.47
N GLU A 240 -13.02 34.62 9.98
CA GLU A 240 -12.39 35.40 11.06
C GLU A 240 -12.30 34.57 12.34
N LYS A 241 -13.39 33.86 12.67
CA LYS A 241 -13.46 32.83 13.71
C LYS A 241 -13.82 31.51 13.07
N VAL A 242 -12.94 30.53 13.19
CA VAL A 242 -13.14 29.16 12.72
C VAL A 242 -13.46 28.30 13.94
N SER A 243 -14.42 27.41 13.86
CA SER A 243 -14.74 26.46 14.94
C SER A 243 -13.84 25.22 14.89
N SER A 244 -13.84 24.43 15.96
CA SER A 244 -13.12 23.14 15.99
C SER A 244 -13.63 22.18 14.93
N ASP A 245 -14.94 22.14 14.71
CA ASP A 245 -15.57 21.24 13.73
C ASP A 245 -15.20 21.64 12.30
N GLU A 246 -15.24 22.93 11.98
CA GLU A 246 -14.82 23.42 10.65
C GLU A 246 -13.35 23.15 10.37
N CYS A 247 -12.51 23.19 11.40
CA CYS A 247 -11.11 22.80 11.30
C CYS A 247 -10.98 21.30 11.05
N LYS A 248 -11.79 20.45 11.68
CA LYS A 248 -11.81 19.00 11.39
C LYS A 248 -12.25 18.74 9.96
N GLU A 249 -13.36 19.35 9.55
CA GLU A 249 -13.90 19.24 8.18
C GLU A 249 -12.88 19.72 7.14
N ALA A 250 -12.08 20.75 7.43
CA ALA A 250 -11.00 21.16 6.53
C ALA A 250 -9.93 20.07 6.34
N LEU A 251 -9.56 19.33 7.41
CA LEU A 251 -8.65 18.19 7.26
C LEU A 251 -9.29 17.03 6.51
N GLU A 252 -10.59 16.83 6.67
CA GLU A 252 -11.35 15.82 5.92
C GLU A 252 -11.37 16.15 4.43
N ILE A 253 -11.64 17.41 4.06
CA ILE A 253 -11.54 17.91 2.68
C ILE A 253 -10.12 17.71 2.11
N LEU A 254 -9.08 17.95 2.91
CA LEU A 254 -7.71 17.66 2.49
C LEU A 254 -7.48 16.16 2.25
N GLY A 255 -8.13 15.28 3.02
CA GLY A 255 -8.18 13.85 2.77
C GLY A 255 -8.78 13.51 1.40
N HIS A 256 -9.89 14.16 1.02
CA HIS A 256 -10.51 13.98 -0.29
C HIS A 256 -9.64 14.48 -1.44
N LEU A 257 -9.01 15.66 -1.28
CA LEU A 257 -8.05 16.17 -2.26
C LEU A 257 -6.87 15.21 -2.45
N ASN A 258 -6.33 14.66 -1.35
CA ASN A 258 -5.27 13.65 -1.41
C ASN A 258 -5.70 12.40 -2.16
N HIS A 259 -6.94 11.93 -1.94
CA HIS A 259 -7.52 10.84 -2.71
C HIS A 259 -7.54 11.18 -4.20
N MET A 260 -8.18 12.29 -4.60
CA MET A 260 -8.30 12.72 -5.99
C MET A 260 -6.94 12.80 -6.70
N TRP A 261 -5.94 13.40 -6.04
CA TRP A 261 -4.59 13.50 -6.59
C TRP A 261 -3.96 12.14 -6.86
N GLN A 262 -4.19 11.16 -5.97
CA GLN A 262 -3.61 9.82 -6.10
C GLN A 262 -4.39 8.97 -7.10
N ASP A 263 -5.71 9.13 -7.12
CA ASP A 263 -6.64 8.50 -8.05
C ASP A 263 -6.27 8.84 -9.50
N TYR A 264 -5.85 10.08 -9.77
CA TYR A 264 -5.27 10.48 -11.06
C TYR A 264 -4.08 9.60 -11.50
N TYR A 265 -3.11 9.35 -10.62
CA TYR A 265 -1.95 8.52 -10.96
C TYR A 265 -2.32 7.03 -11.07
N ALA A 266 -3.36 6.61 -10.37
CA ALA A 266 -3.90 5.26 -10.36
C ALA A 266 -4.77 4.91 -11.58
N HIS A 267 -5.55 5.86 -12.10
CA HIS A 267 -6.65 5.62 -13.04
C HIS A 267 -6.51 6.35 -14.38
N LYS A 268 -5.28 6.67 -14.81
CA LYS A 268 -5.06 7.27 -16.13
C LYS A 268 -4.41 6.35 -17.15
N VAL A 269 -4.86 6.49 -18.40
CA VAL A 269 -4.43 5.70 -19.56
C VAL A 269 -4.18 6.56 -20.79
N GLU A 270 -3.47 6.00 -21.76
CA GLU A 270 -3.29 6.57 -23.10
C GLU A 270 -4.34 5.98 -24.05
N LEU A 271 -4.55 6.62 -25.19
CA LEU A 271 -5.26 6.01 -26.32
C LEU A 271 -4.23 5.47 -27.30
N ASP A 272 -4.43 4.22 -27.75
CA ASP A 272 -3.69 3.70 -28.89
C ASP A 272 -4.18 4.33 -30.21
N GLU A 273 -3.49 4.01 -31.31
CA GLU A 273 -3.82 4.48 -32.67
C GLU A 273 -5.26 4.13 -33.10
N ASN A 274 -5.87 3.14 -32.45
CA ASN A 274 -7.25 2.68 -32.67
C ASN A 274 -8.26 3.22 -31.64
N LYS A 275 -7.86 4.21 -30.83
CA LYS A 275 -8.66 4.80 -29.74
C LYS A 275 -9.08 3.78 -28.66
N LYS A 276 -8.31 2.72 -28.47
CA LYS A 276 -8.45 1.82 -27.33
C LYS A 276 -7.58 2.32 -26.19
N SER A 277 -8.13 2.29 -24.99
CA SER A 277 -7.41 2.63 -23.77
C SER A 277 -6.28 1.63 -23.50
N VAL A 278 -5.04 2.12 -23.41
CA VAL A 278 -3.85 1.33 -23.07
C VAL A 278 -3.12 1.93 -21.87
N VAL A 279 -2.53 1.06 -21.05
CA VAL A 279 -1.76 1.49 -19.88
C VAL A 279 -0.40 2.01 -20.37
N GLY A 280 -0.34 3.29 -20.73
CA GLY A 280 0.87 3.95 -21.25
C GLY A 280 1.74 4.60 -20.16
N LYS A 281 2.67 5.48 -20.54
CA LYS A 281 3.58 6.14 -19.58
C LYS A 281 2.90 7.35 -18.92
N ILE A 282 3.28 7.62 -17.69
CA ILE A 282 2.74 8.71 -16.88
C ILE A 282 3.07 10.09 -17.50
N GLN A 283 2.05 10.87 -17.86
CA GLN A 283 2.18 12.23 -18.42
C GLN A 283 1.24 13.21 -17.72
N GLY A 284 1.64 14.47 -17.54
CA GLY A 284 0.85 15.51 -16.85
C GLY A 284 0.77 15.34 -15.33
N SER A 285 -0.07 16.16 -14.71
CA SER A 285 -0.30 16.21 -13.26
C SER A 285 -1.79 16.31 -12.92
N PRO A 286 -2.19 16.15 -11.65
CA PRO A 286 -3.58 16.41 -11.24
C PRO A 286 -4.11 17.79 -11.63
N ASP A 287 -3.29 18.85 -11.62
CA ASP A 287 -3.74 20.20 -12.02
C ASP A 287 -3.76 20.42 -13.53
N ASP A 288 -2.96 19.64 -14.27
CA ASP A 288 -2.87 19.67 -15.74
C ASP A 288 -2.94 18.24 -16.30
N PRO A 289 -4.14 17.64 -16.34
CA PRO A 289 -4.33 16.27 -16.76
C PRO A 289 -4.14 16.09 -18.28
N GLN A 290 -3.04 15.44 -18.67
CA GLN A 290 -2.72 15.18 -20.08
C GLN A 290 -3.17 13.81 -20.61
N MET A 291 -3.69 12.93 -19.74
CA MET A 291 -4.09 11.55 -20.08
C MET A 291 -5.57 11.30 -19.85
N PHE A 292 -6.09 10.21 -20.41
CA PHE A 292 -7.52 9.90 -20.39
C PHE A 292 -7.96 9.34 -19.04
N PRO A 293 -9.04 9.88 -18.43
CA PRO A 293 -9.65 9.32 -17.24
C PRO A 293 -10.33 7.99 -17.58
N VAL A 294 -10.20 7.00 -16.71
CA VAL A 294 -10.91 5.72 -16.85
C VAL A 294 -11.50 5.29 -15.52
N SER A 295 -12.75 4.83 -15.57
CA SER A 295 -13.44 4.38 -14.37
C SER A 295 -12.91 3.04 -13.87
N PHE A 296 -13.10 2.82 -12.56
CA PHE A 296 -13.52 1.52 -12.07
C PHE A 296 -14.83 1.13 -12.77
N GLY A 297 -14.72 0.41 -13.89
CA GLY A 297 -15.87 -0.24 -14.53
C GLY A 297 -16.09 0.00 -16.03
N SER A 298 -15.38 0.88 -16.72
CA SER A 298 -15.72 1.24 -18.10
C SER A 298 -14.53 1.81 -18.87
N MET A 299 -13.60 0.94 -19.26
CA MET A 299 -13.01 1.10 -20.59
C MET A 299 -13.89 0.33 -21.57
N GLY A 300 -13.96 0.78 -22.81
CA GLY A 300 -14.53 0.05 -23.94
C GLY A 300 -13.81 -1.25 -24.29
N PHE A 301 -13.62 -2.15 -23.33
CA PHE A 301 -13.94 -3.53 -23.55
C PHE A 301 -15.47 -3.61 -23.67
N LYS A 302 -16.01 -4.35 -24.64
CA LYS A 302 -17.40 -4.80 -24.49
C LYS A 302 -17.48 -5.57 -23.18
N GLY A 303 -18.17 -5.01 -22.20
CA GLY A 303 -18.24 -5.49 -20.83
C GLY A 303 -17.44 -4.59 -19.89
N GLY A 304 -18.15 -3.76 -19.15
CA GLY A 304 -17.62 -3.17 -17.93
C GLY A 304 -17.15 -4.26 -16.98
N HIS A 305 -16.12 -3.93 -16.19
CA HIS A 305 -15.22 -4.88 -15.53
C HIS A 305 -14.43 -5.74 -16.52
N GLY A 306 -13.15 -6.00 -16.22
CA GLY A 306 -12.39 -7.00 -16.96
C GLY A 306 -13.16 -8.32 -16.98
N GLY A 307 -13.83 -8.62 -18.11
CA GLY A 307 -14.73 -9.76 -18.24
C GLY A 307 -14.01 -11.09 -18.00
N PHE A 308 -12.70 -11.13 -18.27
CA PHE A 308 -11.86 -12.27 -17.94
C PHE A 308 -11.43 -12.27 -16.47
N TRP A 309 -11.03 -11.13 -15.92
CA TRP A 309 -10.49 -11.02 -14.56
C TRP A 309 -11.54 -11.13 -13.45
N ARG A 310 -12.80 -10.76 -13.70
CA ARG A 310 -13.90 -10.93 -12.73
C ARG A 310 -14.39 -12.38 -12.62
N ILE A 311 -14.24 -13.17 -13.69
CA ILE A 311 -14.53 -14.63 -13.69
C ILE A 311 -13.48 -15.37 -12.86
N ILE A 312 -12.24 -14.89 -12.88
CA ILE A 312 -11.11 -15.53 -12.19
C ILE A 312 -10.96 -14.98 -10.76
N ASN A 313 -11.26 -13.71 -10.52
CA ASN A 313 -11.22 -13.10 -9.19
C ASN A 313 -12.24 -11.94 -9.04
N PRO A 314 -13.44 -12.21 -8.51
CA PRO A 314 -14.48 -11.20 -8.29
C PRO A 314 -14.12 -10.12 -7.26
N PHE A 315 -12.98 -10.24 -6.56
CA PHE A 315 -12.56 -9.36 -5.46
C PHE A 315 -11.28 -8.56 -5.78
N SER A 316 -10.74 -8.68 -7.00
CA SER A 316 -9.53 -7.99 -7.45
C SER A 316 -9.81 -6.52 -7.79
N ARG A 317 -9.56 -5.60 -6.84
CA ARG A 317 -9.57 -4.14 -7.06
C ARG A 317 -8.21 -3.65 -7.60
N VAL A 318 -7.68 -4.25 -8.66
CA VAL A 318 -6.39 -3.82 -9.25
C VAL A 318 -6.62 -2.66 -10.22
N GLU A 319 -6.12 -1.48 -9.87
CA GLU A 319 -6.26 -0.26 -10.65
C GLU A 319 -5.41 -0.31 -11.93
N PRO A 320 -5.77 0.41 -13.01
CA PRO A 320 -4.99 0.44 -14.25
C PRO A 320 -3.51 0.77 -14.05
N GLY A 321 -3.19 1.75 -13.21
CA GLY A 321 -1.83 2.16 -12.91
C GLY A 321 -1.01 1.18 -12.07
N ASP A 322 -1.62 0.13 -11.49
CA ASP A 322 -0.87 -0.98 -10.89
C ASP A 322 -0.40 -2.00 -11.93
N ARG A 323 -0.99 -1.97 -13.14
CA ARG A 323 -0.65 -2.85 -14.26
C ARG A 323 0.30 -2.18 -15.26
N ALA A 324 0.77 -0.98 -14.96
CA ALA A 324 1.64 -0.20 -15.84
C ALA A 324 3.10 -0.62 -15.67
N ASP A 325 3.86 -0.64 -16.77
CA ASP A 325 5.30 -0.89 -16.75
C ASP A 325 6.06 0.18 -15.94
N ASP A 326 5.46 1.37 -15.77
CA ASP A 326 6.01 2.49 -15.02
C ASP A 326 5.39 2.66 -13.61
N VAL A 327 4.77 1.60 -13.05
CA VAL A 327 4.06 1.62 -11.75
C VAL A 327 4.84 2.32 -10.63
N ASP A 328 6.16 2.13 -10.56
CA ASP A 328 7.00 2.75 -9.54
C ASP A 328 7.16 4.26 -9.75
N ILE A 329 7.26 4.71 -11.00
CA ILE A 329 7.29 6.14 -11.36
C ILE A 329 5.95 6.77 -10.97
N ARG A 330 4.82 6.12 -11.30
CA ARG A 330 3.48 6.60 -10.94
C ARG A 330 3.34 6.77 -9.43
N ARG A 331 3.73 5.75 -8.67
CA ARG A 331 3.69 5.76 -7.21
C ARG A 331 4.60 6.84 -6.63
N GLN A 332 5.77 7.08 -7.22
CA GLN A 332 6.69 8.10 -6.76
C GLN A 332 6.14 9.51 -7.00
N GLN A 333 5.62 9.77 -8.20
CA GLN A 333 4.97 11.06 -8.51
C GLN A 333 3.75 11.32 -7.65
N ALA A 334 2.89 10.32 -7.41
CA ALA A 334 1.74 10.44 -6.52
C ALA A 334 2.16 10.86 -5.11
N LYS A 335 3.24 10.27 -4.56
CA LYS A 335 3.77 10.63 -3.24
C LYS A 335 4.35 12.05 -3.21
N GLU A 336 5.15 12.41 -4.21
CA GLU A 336 5.79 13.73 -4.30
C GLU A 336 4.75 14.85 -4.43
N TYR A 337 3.75 14.62 -5.29
CA TYR A 337 2.66 15.56 -5.51
C TYR A 337 1.82 15.71 -4.23
N THR A 338 1.41 14.58 -3.62
CA THR A 338 0.67 14.57 -2.34
C THR A 338 1.42 15.32 -1.24
N LYS A 339 2.73 15.04 -1.08
CA LYS A 339 3.58 15.71 -0.08
C LYS A 339 3.56 17.22 -0.27
N THR A 340 3.84 17.67 -1.49
CA THR A 340 4.05 19.08 -1.81
C THR A 340 2.76 19.88 -1.65
N HIS A 341 1.65 19.34 -2.16
CA HIS A 341 0.37 20.05 -2.11
C HIS A 341 -0.23 20.00 -0.71
N SER A 342 -0.21 18.85 -0.02
CA SER A 342 -0.68 18.79 1.37
C SER A 342 0.05 19.76 2.30
N ASP A 343 1.35 19.98 2.10
CA ASP A 343 2.13 20.92 2.93
C ASP A 343 1.59 22.35 2.86
N LEU A 344 1.15 22.81 1.67
CA LEU A 344 0.55 24.13 1.49
C LEU A 344 -0.77 24.27 2.26
N PHE A 345 -1.66 23.29 2.13
CA PHE A 345 -2.95 23.26 2.83
C PHE A 345 -2.75 23.17 4.34
N LEU A 346 -1.85 22.30 4.80
CA LEU A 346 -1.55 22.12 6.22
C LEU A 346 -0.96 23.37 6.86
N LYS A 347 -0.10 24.11 6.16
CA LYS A 347 0.43 25.40 6.65
C LYS A 347 -0.70 26.42 6.88
N SER A 348 -1.61 26.53 5.92
CA SER A 348 -2.77 27.43 6.02
C SER A 348 -3.74 27.02 7.12
N TRP A 349 -4.05 25.72 7.21
CA TRP A 349 -4.84 25.15 8.28
C TRP A 349 -4.23 25.43 9.65
N PHE A 350 -2.94 25.14 9.81
CA PHE A 350 -2.25 25.28 11.08
C PHE A 350 -2.21 26.73 11.56
N LYS A 351 -2.15 27.71 10.65
CA LYS A 351 -2.24 29.13 11.01
C LYS A 351 -3.55 29.49 11.74
N LYS A 352 -4.66 28.84 11.38
CA LYS A 352 -6.02 29.17 11.84
C LYS A 352 -6.54 28.21 12.91
N CYS A 353 -6.24 26.92 12.78
CA CYS A 353 -6.92 25.85 13.48
C CYS A 353 -6.11 25.20 14.62
N LYS A 354 -4.79 25.43 14.67
CA LYS A 354 -3.89 24.75 15.62
C LYS A 354 -4.35 24.86 17.09
N CYS A 355 -4.98 25.98 17.45
CA CYS A 355 -5.38 26.25 18.82
C CYS A 355 -6.62 25.48 19.27
N HIS A 356 -7.50 25.04 18.34
CA HIS A 356 -8.67 24.24 18.71
C HIS A 356 -8.29 22.84 19.20
N PHE A 357 -7.27 22.24 18.60
CA PHE A 357 -6.91 20.84 18.87
C PHE A 357 -5.77 20.69 19.87
N TYR A 358 -4.82 21.64 19.89
CA TYR A 358 -3.53 21.42 20.55
C TYR A 358 -3.06 22.60 21.42
N ARG A 359 -3.99 23.43 21.94
CA ARG A 359 -3.67 24.63 22.74
C ARG A 359 -2.62 24.38 23.84
N LYS A 360 -2.84 23.37 24.69
CA LYS A 360 -1.95 23.06 25.83
C LYS A 360 -0.52 22.76 25.37
N GLU A 361 -0.40 21.96 24.32
CA GLU A 361 0.89 21.49 23.82
C GLU A 361 1.61 22.58 23.02
N ILE A 362 0.89 23.35 22.20
CA ILE A 362 1.43 24.51 21.50
C ILE A 362 1.98 25.55 22.48
N ASN A 363 1.25 25.84 23.57
CA ASN A 363 1.71 26.76 24.61
C ASN A 363 2.98 26.24 25.31
N LYS A 364 3.08 24.92 25.55
CA LYS A 364 4.28 24.28 26.13
C LYS A 364 5.52 24.46 25.26
N HIS A 365 5.36 24.50 23.94
CA HIS A 365 6.44 24.73 22.98
C HIS A 365 6.69 26.23 22.66
N GLY A 366 6.15 27.15 23.45
CA GLY A 366 6.36 28.60 23.29
C GLY A 366 5.47 29.25 22.22
N GLY A 367 4.50 28.52 21.67
CA GLY A 367 3.43 29.08 20.87
C GLY A 367 2.49 29.94 21.71
N ASN A 368 1.74 30.83 21.06
CA ASN A 368 0.73 31.66 21.73
C ASN A 368 -0.62 31.42 21.05
N CYS A 369 -1.47 30.64 21.73
CA CYS A 369 -2.87 30.46 21.36
C CYS A 369 -3.72 31.37 22.26
N GLN A 370 -4.03 32.57 21.76
CA GLN A 370 -4.98 33.49 22.40
C GLN A 370 -6.40 32.96 22.22
#